data_AF-A0A3B8ILE3-F1
#
_entry.id   AF-A0A3B8ILE3-F1
#
_cell.length_a   1.000
_cell.length_b   1.000
_cell.length_c   1.000
_cell.angle_alpha   90.00
_cell.angle_beta   90.00
_cell.angle_gamma   90.00
#
_symmetry.space_group_name_H-M   'P 1'
#
loop_
_entity.id
_entity.type
_entity.pdbx_description
1 polymer ?
#
loop_
_entity_poly.entity_id
_entity_poly.type
_entity_poly.pdbx_seq_one_letter_code
_entity_poly.pdbx_strand_id
1 'polypeptide(L)'
;GGWTTGQLLAALPGWLEETGAPDIVIFSSPGGNDGLQGLSFEEALANVNTIIDVLQEANPRVTILLGQPAPPKNGDAELLADLEAMQQNVPLIAAEQTTTTSLVIAVDLFTDFDPQAMIADNVHYNELGADFIATRLYKVLSGVLEP
;
A
#
# COMPACT_ATOMS: atom_id res chain seq x y z
N GLY A 1 10.60 -10.34 3.91
CA GLY A 1 10.25 -9.48 2.77
C GLY A 1 9.53 -10.31 1.72
N GLY A 2 8.88 -9.67 0.75
CA GLY A 2 8.33 -10.39 -0.42
C GLY A 2 6.86 -10.81 -0.35
N TRP A 3 6.05 -10.23 0.55
CA TRP A 3 4.64 -10.61 0.65
C TRP A 3 3.82 -10.07 -0.53
N THR A 4 3.02 -10.93 -1.15
CA THR A 4 2.00 -10.53 -2.13
C THR A 4 0.71 -10.11 -1.42
N THR A 5 -0.18 -9.39 -2.12
CA THR A 5 -1.51 -9.06 -1.60
C THR A 5 -2.33 -10.31 -1.26
N GLY A 6 -2.18 -11.40 -2.01
CA GLY A 6 -2.86 -12.66 -1.72
C GLY A 6 -2.39 -13.30 -0.40
N GLN A 7 -1.10 -13.22 -0.11
CA GLN A 7 -0.54 -13.70 1.16
C GLN A 7 -0.99 -12.81 2.33
N LEU A 8 -0.99 -11.49 2.14
CA LEU A 8 -1.50 -10.55 3.15
C LEU A 8 -2.96 -10.84 3.48
N LEU A 9 -3.81 -10.99 2.46
CA LEU A 9 -5.23 -11.30 2.62
C LEU A 9 -5.44 -12.61 3.39
N ALA A 10 -4.66 -13.65 3.07
CA ALA A 10 -4.77 -14.94 3.76
C ALA A 10 -4.35 -14.89 5.24
N ALA A 11 -3.38 -14.05 5.60
CA ALA A 11 -2.86 -13.96 6.97
C ALA A 11 -3.63 -12.97 7.86
N LEU A 12 -4.24 -11.94 7.26
CA LEU A 12 -4.88 -10.83 7.97
C LEU A 12 -5.90 -11.26 9.05
N PRO A 13 -6.80 -12.25 8.82
CA PRO A 13 -7.73 -12.68 9.86
C PRO A 13 -7.03 -13.19 11.13
N GLY A 14 -5.92 -13.91 10.98
CA GLY A 14 -5.14 -14.40 12.12
C GLY A 14 -4.47 -13.26 12.89
N TRP A 15 -3.95 -12.25 12.19
CA TRP A 15 -3.40 -11.06 12.85
C TRP A 15 -4.46 -10.28 13.62
N LEU A 16 -5.65 -10.11 13.06
CA LEU A 16 -6.76 -9.44 13.74
C LEU A 16 -7.23 -10.21 14.98
N GLU A 17 -7.20 -11.54 14.95
CA GLU A 17 -7.47 -12.37 16.12
C GLU A 17 -6.41 -12.18 17.22
N GLU A 18 -5.13 -12.11 16.83
CA GLU A 18 -4.01 -11.96 17.77
C GLU A 18 -3.89 -10.55 18.36
N THR A 19 -4.10 -9.50 17.55
CA THR A 19 -3.82 -8.11 17.95
C THR A 19 -5.07 -7.29 18.25
N GLY A 20 -6.24 -7.78 17.83
CA GLY A 20 -7.45 -6.97 17.73
C GLY A 20 -7.44 -6.04 16.51
N ALA A 21 -8.56 -5.37 16.28
CA ALA A 21 -8.74 -4.48 15.15
C ALA A 21 -8.03 -3.12 15.39
N PRO A 22 -7.13 -2.67 14.50
CA PRO A 22 -6.38 -1.43 14.67
C PRO A 22 -7.25 -0.19 14.41
N ASP A 23 -6.89 0.94 15.03
CA ASP A 23 -7.48 2.25 14.72
C ASP A 23 -6.89 2.86 13.43
N ILE A 24 -5.60 2.61 13.17
CA ILE A 24 -4.90 3.10 11.98
C ILE A 24 -4.08 1.97 11.36
N VAL A 25 -4.17 1.82 10.04
CA VAL A 25 -3.35 0.88 9.25
C VAL A 25 -2.52 1.65 8.24
N ILE A 26 -1.22 1.35 8.18
CA ILE A 26 -0.35 1.79 7.09
C ILE A 26 -0.21 0.62 6.11
N PHE A 27 -0.88 0.72 4.97
CA PHE A 27 -0.79 -0.25 3.89
C PHE A 27 0.21 0.27 2.85
N SER A 28 1.49 0.13 3.15
CA SER A 28 2.61 0.73 2.40
C SER A 28 2.86 0.01 1.08
N SER A 29 2.18 0.44 0.02
CA SER A 29 2.40 0.02 -1.39
C SER A 29 2.07 -1.44 -1.71
N PRO A 30 0.78 -1.78 -1.93
CA PRO A 30 0.40 -3.11 -2.41
C PRO A 30 0.87 -3.37 -3.84
N GLY A 31 0.99 -4.65 -4.22
CA GLY A 31 1.15 -5.08 -5.62
C GLY A 31 2.59 -5.30 -6.09
N GLY A 32 3.61 -4.76 -5.40
CA GLY A 32 4.99 -4.85 -5.89
C GLY A 32 5.55 -6.27 -6.00
N ASN A 33 5.20 -7.14 -5.05
CA ASN A 33 5.62 -8.55 -5.08
C ASN A 33 4.69 -9.43 -5.91
N ASP A 34 3.48 -8.97 -6.17
CA ASP A 34 2.44 -9.68 -6.90
C ASP A 34 2.91 -9.91 -8.35
N GLY A 35 3.29 -8.85 -9.06
CA GLY A 35 3.88 -8.95 -10.40
C GLY A 35 5.17 -9.77 -10.42
N LEU A 36 6.04 -9.62 -9.40
CA LEU A 36 7.29 -10.41 -9.29
C LEU A 36 7.06 -11.91 -9.07
N GLN A 37 5.90 -12.31 -8.54
CA GLN A 37 5.57 -13.70 -8.23
C GLN A 37 4.46 -14.26 -9.13
N GLY A 38 4.09 -13.54 -10.20
CA GLY A 38 3.14 -13.99 -11.22
C GLY A 38 1.68 -13.96 -10.78
N LEU A 39 1.34 -13.16 -9.77
CA LEU A 39 -0.05 -12.87 -9.42
C LEU A 39 -0.55 -11.73 -10.32
N SER A 40 -1.70 -11.92 -10.97
CA SER A 40 -2.18 -10.97 -11.97
C SER A 40 -2.55 -9.62 -11.35
N PHE A 41 -2.40 -8.53 -12.12
CA PHE A 41 -2.83 -7.21 -11.65
C PHE A 41 -4.30 -7.17 -11.18
N GLU A 42 -5.20 -7.87 -11.88
CA GLU A 42 -6.62 -7.96 -11.52
C GLU A 42 -6.82 -8.63 -10.15
N GLU A 43 -6.10 -9.73 -9.88
CA GLU A 43 -6.12 -10.39 -8.57
C GLU A 43 -5.51 -9.49 -7.49
N ALA A 44 -4.41 -8.79 -7.79
CA ALA A 44 -3.78 -7.88 -6.83
C ALA A 44 -4.74 -6.74 -6.45
N LEU A 45 -5.41 -6.16 -7.44
CA LEU A 45 -6.41 -5.11 -7.25
C LEU A 45 -7.60 -5.62 -6.42
N ALA A 46 -8.11 -6.81 -6.72
CA ALA A 46 -9.19 -7.43 -5.96
C ALA A 46 -8.78 -7.67 -4.50
N ASN A 47 -7.59 -8.23 -4.27
CA ASN A 47 -7.07 -8.47 -2.92
C ASN A 47 -6.91 -7.19 -2.11
N VAL A 48 -6.45 -6.09 -2.71
CA VAL A 48 -6.36 -4.78 -2.03
C VAL A 48 -7.72 -4.32 -1.55
N ASN A 49 -8.75 -4.40 -2.39
CA ASN A 49 -10.12 -4.04 -2.00
C ASN A 49 -10.63 -4.93 -0.88
N THR A 50 -10.46 -6.26 -0.99
CA THR A 50 -10.90 -7.19 0.06
C THR A 50 -10.15 -7.00 1.38
N ILE A 51 -8.86 -6.67 1.35
CA ILE A 51 -8.09 -6.34 2.57
C ILE A 51 -8.70 -5.11 3.26
N ILE A 52 -9.05 -4.08 2.50
CA ILE A 52 -9.72 -2.88 3.03
C ILE A 52 -11.08 -3.26 3.64
N ASP A 53 -11.89 -4.07 2.94
CA ASP A 53 -13.19 -4.54 3.45
C ASP A 53 -13.04 -5.27 4.78
N VAL A 54 -12.09 -6.20 4.88
CA VAL A 54 -11.82 -6.97 6.12
C VAL A 54 -11.41 -6.06 7.28
N LEU A 55 -10.56 -5.05 7.01
CA LEU A 55 -10.16 -4.08 8.03
C LEU A 55 -11.33 -3.22 8.49
N GLN A 56 -12.18 -2.76 7.56
CA GLN A 56 -13.36 -1.95 7.87
C GLN A 56 -14.46 -2.75 8.58
N GLU A 57 -14.61 -4.05 8.29
CA GLU A 57 -15.50 -4.94 9.02
C GLU A 57 -15.01 -5.14 10.47
N ALA A 58 -13.70 -5.33 10.65
CA ALA A 58 -13.10 -5.53 11.97
C ALA A 58 -13.16 -4.26 12.83
N ASN A 59 -12.98 -3.08 12.24
CA ASN A 59 -13.18 -1.79 12.90
C ASN A 59 -13.85 -0.80 11.93
N PRO A 60 -15.16 -0.52 12.07
CA PRO A 60 -15.90 0.43 11.23
C PRO A 60 -15.44 1.89 11.30
N ARG A 61 -14.44 2.18 12.15
CA ARG A 61 -13.80 3.49 12.30
C ARG A 61 -12.31 3.50 11.94
N VAL A 62 -11.78 2.42 11.36
CA VAL A 62 -10.36 2.34 10.98
C VAL A 62 -10.01 3.44 9.97
N THR A 63 -8.83 4.04 10.13
CA THR A 63 -8.20 4.88 9.11
C THR A 63 -7.09 4.11 8.41
N ILE A 64 -7.14 4.04 7.08
CA ILE A 64 -6.18 3.27 6.28
C ILE A 64 -5.38 4.24 5.41
N LEU A 65 -4.06 4.27 5.60
CA LEU A 65 -3.12 4.99 4.74
C LEU A 65 -2.69 4.02 3.64
N LEU A 66 -3.26 4.18 2.45
CA LEU A 66 -2.97 3.34 1.28
C LEU A 66 -1.84 3.97 0.47
N GLY A 67 -0.64 3.38 0.55
CA GLY A 67 0.53 3.89 -0.16
C GLY A 67 0.44 3.64 -1.66
N GLN A 68 0.49 4.70 -2.46
CA GLN A 68 0.68 4.61 -3.90
C GLN A 68 2.09 4.05 -4.18
N PRO A 69 2.30 3.08 -5.07
CA PRO A 69 3.64 2.55 -5.36
C PRO A 69 4.63 3.63 -5.82
N ALA A 70 5.84 3.60 -5.25
CA ALA A 70 6.98 4.34 -5.79
C ALA A 70 7.49 3.66 -7.07
N PRO A 71 8.07 4.41 -8.03
CA PRO A 71 8.58 3.82 -9.26
C PRO A 71 9.80 2.92 -8.98
N PRO A 72 9.92 1.74 -9.62
CA PRO A 72 11.09 0.89 -9.50
C PRO A 72 12.28 1.47 -10.28
N LYS A 73 13.49 0.95 -10.04
CA LYS A 73 14.69 1.35 -10.80
C LYS A 73 14.76 0.66 -12.15
N ASN A 74 14.42 -0.63 -12.17
CA ASN A 74 14.36 -1.47 -13.35
C ASN A 74 13.23 -2.50 -13.17
N GLY A 75 12.67 -2.98 -14.28
CA GLY A 75 11.67 -4.05 -14.31
C GLY A 75 11.49 -4.52 -15.75
N ASP A 76 10.88 -5.68 -15.94
CA ASP A 76 10.36 -6.04 -17.26
C ASP A 76 9.10 -5.21 -17.59
N ALA A 77 8.64 -5.29 -18.83
CA ALA A 77 7.52 -4.48 -19.30
C ALA A 77 6.21 -4.78 -18.56
N GLU A 78 6.02 -6.01 -18.08
CA GLU A 78 4.82 -6.45 -17.37
C GLU A 78 4.81 -5.87 -15.95
N LEU A 79 5.89 -6.02 -15.19
CA LEU A 79 6.03 -5.43 -13.86
C LEU A 79 5.87 -3.90 -13.88
N LEU A 80 6.45 -3.23 -14.88
CA LEU A 80 6.33 -1.78 -15.02
C LEU A 80 4.88 -1.36 -15.30
N ALA A 81 4.17 -2.09 -16.17
CA ALA A 81 2.77 -1.84 -16.47
C ALA A 81 1.87 -2.06 -15.24
N ASP A 82 2.11 -3.14 -14.48
CA ASP A 82 1.33 -3.44 -13.27
C ASP A 82 1.54 -2.40 -12.18
N LEU A 83 2.78 -1.95 -11.98
CA LEU A 83 3.10 -0.90 -11.00
C LEU A 83 2.50 0.45 -11.41
N GLU A 84 2.53 0.80 -12.70
CA GLU A 84 1.86 2.00 -13.22
C GLU A 84 0.34 1.91 -13.06
N ALA A 85 -0.25 0.76 -13.38
CA ALA A 85 -1.69 0.54 -13.19
C ALA A 85 -2.08 0.63 -11.72
N MET A 86 -1.31 0.03 -10.80
CA MET A 86 -1.55 0.13 -9.37
C MET A 86 -1.38 1.57 -8.87
N GLN A 87 -0.36 2.29 -9.35
CA GLN A 87 -0.14 3.70 -9.08
C GLN A 87 -1.36 4.56 -9.45
N GLN A 88 -2.02 4.29 -10.58
CA GLN A 88 -3.23 5.01 -11.00
C GLN A 88 -4.48 4.59 -10.21
N ASN A 89 -4.56 3.33 -9.78
CA ASN A 89 -5.73 2.80 -9.08
C ASN A 89 -5.77 3.14 -7.59
N VAL A 90 -4.64 3.30 -6.90
CA VAL A 90 -4.63 3.61 -5.46
C VAL A 90 -5.49 4.83 -5.09
N PRO A 91 -5.40 5.98 -5.78
CA PRO A 91 -6.29 7.11 -5.50
C PRO A 91 -7.78 6.82 -5.74
N LEU A 92 -8.09 5.98 -6.73
CA LEU A 92 -9.47 5.59 -7.04
C LEU A 92 -10.04 4.68 -5.94
N ILE A 93 -9.27 3.64 -5.55
CA ILE A 93 -9.63 2.73 -4.45
C ILE A 93 -9.88 3.53 -3.17
N ALA A 94 -8.99 4.47 -2.84
CA ALA A 94 -9.15 5.30 -1.65
C ALA A 94 -10.43 6.13 -1.69
N ALA A 95 -10.76 6.72 -2.85
CA ALA A 95 -11.98 7.50 -3.02
C ALA A 95 -13.26 6.64 -2.97
N GLU A 96 -13.21 5.40 -3.49
CA GLU A 96 -14.35 4.48 -3.54
C GLU A 96 -14.62 3.80 -2.18
N GLN A 97 -13.56 3.42 -1.46
CA GLN A 97 -13.65 2.68 -0.20
C GLN A 97 -13.76 3.57 1.05
N THR A 98 -13.54 4.88 0.92
CA THR A 98 -13.73 5.79 2.06
C THR A 98 -15.21 5.94 2.39
N THR A 99 -15.53 5.90 3.68
CA THR A 99 -16.88 6.14 4.20
C THR A 99 -16.89 7.36 5.13
N THR A 100 -18.05 7.68 5.70
CA THR A 100 -18.17 8.78 6.67
C THR A 100 -17.50 8.48 8.02
N THR A 101 -17.27 7.20 8.35
CA THR A 101 -16.72 6.79 9.65
C THR A 101 -15.36 6.10 9.54
N SER A 102 -15.02 5.52 8.39
CA SER A 102 -13.73 4.91 8.11
C SER A 102 -13.10 5.57 6.89
N LEU A 103 -11.91 6.15 7.08
CA LEU A 103 -11.22 6.88 6.03
C LEU A 103 -10.20 5.98 5.33
N VAL A 104 -10.19 5.98 4.00
CA VAL A 104 -9.10 5.42 3.20
C VAL A 104 -8.39 6.57 2.51
N ILE A 105 -7.13 6.79 2.84
CA ILE A 105 -6.35 7.94 2.43
C ILE A 105 -5.20 7.46 1.54
N ALA A 106 -5.24 7.83 0.26
CA ALA A 106 -4.13 7.59 -0.64
C ALA A 106 -2.93 8.45 -0.21
N VAL A 107 -1.77 7.82 -0.04
CA VAL A 107 -0.50 8.50 0.22
C VAL A 107 0.35 8.41 -1.04
N ASP A 108 0.59 9.54 -1.68
CA ASP A 108 1.46 9.63 -2.84
C ASP A 108 2.91 9.33 -2.42
N LEU A 109 3.45 8.18 -2.83
CA LEU A 109 4.86 7.82 -2.65
C LEU A 109 5.63 7.85 -3.99
N PHE A 110 5.00 8.38 -5.04
CA PHE A 110 5.48 8.36 -6.42
C PHE A 110 6.11 9.69 -6.83
N THR A 111 5.40 10.80 -6.69
CA THR A 111 5.86 12.10 -7.20
C THR A 111 7.18 12.47 -6.56
N ASP A 112 8.15 12.98 -7.31
CA ASP A 112 9.50 13.34 -6.83
C ASP A 112 10.36 12.20 -6.24
N PHE A 113 9.92 10.94 -6.33
CA PHE A 113 10.77 9.80 -5.99
C PHE A 113 11.78 9.58 -7.13
N ASP A 114 13.08 9.63 -6.83
CA ASP A 114 14.14 9.37 -7.81
C ASP A 114 14.63 7.91 -7.68
N PRO A 115 14.19 6.99 -8.55
CA PRO A 115 14.57 5.58 -8.43
C PRO A 115 16.06 5.33 -8.71
N GLN A 116 16.79 6.24 -9.37
CA GLN A 116 18.23 6.09 -9.56
C GLN A 116 19.00 6.40 -8.27
N ALA A 117 18.54 7.39 -7.52
CA ALA A 117 19.17 7.82 -6.27
C ALA A 117 18.63 7.08 -5.02
N MET A 118 17.39 6.60 -5.04
CA MET A 118 16.65 6.14 -3.85
C MET A 118 16.44 4.61 -3.77
N ILE A 119 16.82 3.86 -4.80
CA ILE A 119 16.74 2.38 -4.81
C ILE A 119 18.15 1.77 -4.73
N ALA A 120 18.34 0.87 -3.77
CA ALA A 120 19.59 0.17 -3.49
C ALA A 120 19.89 -0.92 -4.54
N ASP A 121 18.86 -1.68 -4.94
CA ASP A 121 18.96 -2.72 -5.96
C ASP A 121 18.06 -2.39 -7.17
N ASN A 122 17.16 -3.30 -7.58
CA ASN A 122 16.18 -3.03 -8.63
C ASN A 122 14.83 -2.54 -8.07
N VAL A 123 14.49 -2.88 -6.82
CA VAL A 123 13.15 -2.68 -6.25
C VAL A 123 13.14 -2.25 -4.78
N HIS A 124 14.23 -2.46 -4.02
CA HIS A 124 14.29 -2.09 -2.60
C HIS A 124 14.93 -0.72 -2.40
N TYR A 125 14.33 0.07 -1.51
CA TYR A 125 14.83 1.40 -1.14
C TYR A 125 16.20 1.32 -0.46
N ASN A 126 17.05 2.31 -0.72
CA ASN A 126 18.19 2.62 0.16
C ASN A 126 17.72 3.53 1.31
N GLU A 127 18.66 4.02 2.13
CA GLU A 127 18.34 4.90 3.26
C GLU A 127 17.62 6.18 2.83
N LEU A 128 18.05 6.81 1.72
CA LEU A 128 17.41 8.01 1.19
C LEU A 128 15.97 7.75 0.73
N GLY A 129 15.73 6.63 0.05
CA GLY A 129 14.40 6.21 -0.34
C GLY A 129 13.52 5.90 0.87
N ALA A 130 14.05 5.18 1.86
CA ALA A 130 13.31 4.88 3.08
C ALA A 130 12.91 6.16 3.85
N ASP A 131 13.82 7.13 3.96
CA ASP A 131 13.54 8.44 4.58
C ASP A 131 12.46 9.22 3.82
N PHE A 132 12.51 9.21 2.49
CA PHE A 132 11.49 9.83 1.64
C PHE A 132 10.09 9.22 1.89
N ILE A 133 10.00 7.89 1.86
CA ILE A 133 8.74 7.15 2.08
C ILE A 133 8.20 7.40 3.49
N ALA A 134 9.07 7.29 4.50
CA ALA A 134 8.70 7.51 5.90
C ALA A 134 8.21 8.95 6.13
N THR A 135 8.87 9.95 5.54
CA THR A 135 8.48 11.36 5.65
C THR A 135 7.08 11.60 5.11
N ARG A 136 6.73 11.00 3.97
CA ARG A 136 5.40 11.17 3.37
C ARG A 136 4.30 10.47 4.16
N LEU A 137 4.54 9.22 4.58
CA LEU A 137 3.63 8.48 5.44
C LEU A 137 3.41 9.23 6.76
N TYR A 138 4.49 9.70 7.40
CA TYR A 138 4.41 10.43 8.67
C TYR A 138 3.64 11.75 8.55
N LYS A 139 3.81 12.47 7.44
CA LYS A 139 3.05 13.71 7.18
C LYS A 139 1.54 13.46 7.16
N VAL A 140 1.09 12.35 6.58
CA VAL A 140 -0.34 11.98 6.58
C VAL A 140 -0.75 11.44 7.96
N LEU A 141 0.05 10.53 8.52
CA LEU A 141 -0.21 9.91 9.82
C LEU A 141 -0.39 10.95 10.93
N SER A 142 0.54 11.92 11.03
CA SER A 142 0.47 12.98 12.04
C SER A 142 -0.77 13.88 11.91
N GLY A 143 -1.39 13.94 10.73
CA GLY A 143 -2.66 14.64 10.53
C GLY A 143 -3.90 13.88 11.01
N VAL A 144 -3.78 12.56 11.23
CA VAL A 144 -4.89 11.69 11.67
C VAL A 144 -4.71 11.12 13.08
N LEU A 145 -3.54 11.32 13.70
CA LEU A 145 -3.34 11.01 15.12
C LEU A 145 -4.14 12.00 15.97
N GLU A 146 -4.90 11.50 16.94
CA GLU A 146 -5.54 12.35 17.95
C GLU A 146 -4.47 13.09 18.79
N PRO A 147 -4.75 14.32 19.26
CA PRO A 147 -3.86 15.07 20.16
C PRO A 147 -3.65 14.42 21.53
#